data_AF-A0A831Z4G7-F1
#
_entry.id   AF-A0A831Z4G7-F1
#
_cell.length_a   1.000
_cell.length_b   1.000
_cell.length_c   1.000
_cell.angle_alpha   90.00
_cell.angle_beta   90.00
_cell.angle_gamma   90.00
#
_symmetry.space_group_name_H-M   'P 1'
#
loop_
_entity.id
_entity.type
_entity.pdbx_description
1 polymer ?
#
loop_
_entity_poly.entity_id
_entity_poly.type
_entity_poly.pdbx_seq_one_letter_code
_entity_poly.pdbx_strand_id
1 'polypeptide(L)'
;MGMKMYFDFRDVFKALRIAFSFQRIWTNTVGLAFAYAVYLIFAYISFLLDGTPFSAIVAGYGLFPTIFGETIGTVPTIIYWIGVLLAGLLILVTNTAVSRLAYMQLRNEFFYTWRQAFRFAFKKFLSIVGGYFTFLFMIAFFVIGALVMGFIGRIPAIGEWLNALLTIPYIFAGLLLAFIALVSVVSIILIPAVLATMDEDALGGVFHSFSVVYNQPWRLAVYSALAGILEIVGFAMYAVFIKVGYTVFAALFTIGMGEKFFR
;
A
#
# COMPACT_ATOMS: atom_id res chain seq x y z
N MET A 1 -24.33 -20.13 -9.99
CA MET A 1 -25.26 -19.56 -8.99
C MET A 1 -24.53 -18.42 -8.31
N GLY A 2 -25.01 -17.17 -8.44
CA GLY A 2 -24.29 -16.00 -7.94
C GLY A 2 -24.22 -15.94 -6.42
N MET A 3 -23.14 -15.34 -5.89
CA MET A 3 -22.98 -15.17 -4.45
C MET A 3 -23.98 -14.15 -3.92
N LYS A 4 -24.89 -14.55 -3.04
CA LYS A 4 -25.83 -13.63 -2.37
C LYS A 4 -25.05 -12.73 -1.40
N MET A 5 -25.08 -11.42 -1.62
CA MET A 5 -24.52 -10.42 -0.71
C MET A 5 -25.60 -9.94 0.26
N TYR A 6 -25.24 -9.77 1.53
CA TYR A 6 -26.12 -9.23 2.58
C TYR A 6 -25.88 -7.74 2.83
N PHE A 7 -24.77 -7.19 2.32
CA PHE A 7 -24.29 -5.83 2.53
C PHE A 7 -24.10 -5.47 4.02
N ASP A 8 -23.65 -6.45 4.80
CA ASP A 8 -23.31 -6.29 6.21
C ASP A 8 -22.01 -7.04 6.58
N PHE A 9 -21.71 -7.13 7.88
CA PHE A 9 -20.50 -7.75 8.41
C PHE A 9 -20.32 -9.22 7.98
N ARG A 10 -21.40 -9.94 7.63
CA ARG A 10 -21.34 -11.35 7.19
C ARG A 10 -20.59 -11.49 5.88
N ASP A 11 -20.62 -10.46 5.04
CA ASP A 11 -19.91 -10.47 3.77
C ASP A 11 -18.41 -10.29 3.95
N VAL A 12 -17.95 -9.69 5.05
CA VAL A 12 -16.52 -9.60 5.38
C VAL A 12 -15.91 -10.98 5.57
N PHE A 13 -16.62 -11.90 6.23
CA PHE A 13 -16.16 -13.29 6.37
C PHE A 13 -16.14 -14.06 5.04
N LYS A 14 -17.00 -13.70 4.07
CA LYS A 14 -16.94 -14.28 2.72
C LYS A 14 -15.70 -13.83 1.96
N ALA A 15 -15.08 -12.70 2.33
CA ALA A 15 -13.86 -12.21 1.70
C ALA A 15 -12.72 -13.23 1.76
N LEU A 16 -12.59 -14.00 2.85
CA LEU A 16 -11.62 -15.10 2.97
C LEU A 16 -11.82 -16.15 1.88
N ARG A 17 -13.05 -16.65 1.73
CA ARG A 17 -13.39 -17.65 0.71
C ARG A 17 -13.16 -17.11 -0.70
N ILE A 18 -13.49 -15.84 -0.91
CA ILE A 18 -13.29 -15.15 -2.18
C ILE A 18 -11.79 -15.00 -2.49
N ALA A 19 -10.98 -14.67 -1.48
CA ALA A 19 -9.53 -14.50 -1.60
C ALA A 19 -8.81 -15.83 -1.85
N PHE A 20 -9.31 -16.94 -1.30
CA PHE A 20 -8.76 -18.30 -1.47
C PHE A 20 -9.08 -18.89 -2.86
N SER A 21 -8.62 -18.21 -3.90
CA SER A 21 -8.66 -18.65 -5.29
C SER A 21 -7.26 -18.70 -5.85
N PHE A 22 -6.92 -19.79 -6.54
CA PHE A 22 -5.61 -19.98 -7.17
C PHE A 22 -5.21 -18.76 -8.03
N GLN A 23 -6.16 -18.21 -8.78
CA GLN A 23 -5.90 -17.05 -9.64
C GLN A 23 -5.51 -15.80 -8.86
N ARG A 24 -6.07 -15.57 -7.66
CA ARG A 24 -5.76 -14.40 -6.83
C ARG A 24 -4.46 -14.58 -6.07
N ILE A 25 -4.24 -15.78 -5.54
CA ILE A 25 -2.96 -16.15 -4.93
C ILE A 25 -1.84 -15.97 -5.96
N TRP A 26 -2.04 -16.47 -7.18
CA TRP A 26 -1.10 -16.27 -8.29
C TRP A 26 -0.88 -14.80 -8.62
N THR A 27 -1.94 -13.99 -8.73
CA THR A 27 -1.85 -12.55 -9.01
C THR A 27 -1.04 -11.82 -7.95
N ASN A 28 -1.33 -12.06 -6.66
CA ASN A 28 -0.57 -11.49 -5.55
C ASN A 28 0.88 -11.96 -5.54
N THR A 29 1.12 -13.26 -5.80
CA THR A 29 2.48 -13.83 -5.82
C THR A 29 3.32 -13.20 -6.93
N VAL A 30 2.79 -13.08 -8.15
CA VAL A 30 3.48 -12.45 -9.28
C VAL A 30 3.75 -10.97 -9.00
N GLY A 31 2.77 -10.24 -8.49
CA GLY A 31 2.93 -8.83 -8.16
C GLY A 31 3.96 -8.59 -7.06
N LEU A 32 3.92 -9.39 -5.99
CA LEU A 32 4.87 -9.34 -4.89
C LEU A 32 6.29 -9.75 -5.33
N ALA A 33 6.42 -10.80 -6.14
CA ALA A 33 7.71 -11.23 -6.68
C ALA A 33 8.36 -10.14 -7.55
N PHE A 34 7.57 -9.45 -8.38
CA PHE A 34 8.07 -8.35 -9.19
C PHE A 34 8.44 -7.12 -8.35
N ALA A 35 7.60 -6.75 -7.38
CA ALA A 35 7.92 -5.68 -6.43
C ALA A 35 9.20 -5.98 -5.63
N TYR A 36 9.35 -7.22 -5.17
CA TYR A 36 10.52 -7.70 -4.46
C TYR A 36 11.77 -7.69 -5.35
N ALA A 37 11.68 -8.11 -6.62
CA ALA A 37 12.81 -8.06 -7.56
C ALA A 37 13.28 -6.62 -7.79
N VAL A 38 12.35 -5.66 -7.94
CA VAL A 38 12.68 -4.23 -8.05
C VAL A 38 13.38 -3.74 -6.79
N TYR A 39 12.82 -4.02 -5.60
CA TYR A 39 13.46 -3.69 -4.33
C TYR A 39 14.89 -4.25 -4.24
N LEU A 40 15.06 -5.54 -4.54
CA LEU A 40 16.33 -6.24 -4.44
C LEU A 40 17.39 -5.59 -5.33
N ILE A 41 17.05 -5.29 -6.60
CA ILE A 41 17.97 -4.64 -7.54
C ILE A 41 18.45 -3.29 -6.99
N PHE A 42 17.52 -2.43 -6.56
CA PHE A 42 17.87 -1.10 -6.07
C PHE A 42 18.65 -1.14 -4.74
N ALA A 43 18.32 -2.08 -3.86
CA ALA A 43 19.03 -2.27 -2.60
C ALA A 43 20.48 -2.74 -2.85
N TYR A 44 20.69 -3.70 -3.75
CA TYR A 44 22.05 -4.11 -4.15
C TYR A 44 22.83 -2.97 -4.81
N ILE A 45 22.20 -2.21 -5.72
CA ILE A 45 22.84 -1.04 -6.34
C ILE A 45 23.25 -0.01 -5.29
N SER A 46 22.40 0.24 -4.29
CA SER A 46 22.72 1.15 -3.17
C SER A 46 24.00 0.71 -2.46
N PHE A 47 24.07 -0.54 -2.00
CA PHE A 47 25.25 -1.05 -1.31
C PHE A 47 26.52 -1.04 -2.17
N LEU A 48 26.42 -1.38 -3.46
CA LEU A 48 27.55 -1.35 -4.38
C LEU A 48 28.08 0.07 -4.61
N LEU A 49 27.20 1.08 -4.64
CA LEU A 49 27.59 2.49 -4.77
C LEU A 49 28.24 3.05 -3.50
N ASP A 50 27.92 2.48 -2.35
CA ASP A 50 28.59 2.80 -1.08
C ASP A 50 30.00 2.16 -0.98
N GLY A 51 30.36 1.29 -1.92
CA GLY A 51 31.66 0.63 -1.98
C GLY A 51 31.73 -0.70 -1.23
N THR A 52 30.61 -1.22 -0.74
CA THR A 52 30.58 -2.55 -0.11
C THR A 52 30.76 -3.65 -1.17
N PRO A 53 31.69 -4.61 -0.97
CA PRO A 53 31.92 -5.66 -1.95
C PRO A 53 30.73 -6.62 -2.00
N PHE A 54 30.41 -7.10 -3.20
CA PHE A 54 29.26 -8.00 -3.43
C PHE A 54 29.23 -9.21 -2.50
N SER A 55 30.39 -9.82 -2.23
CA SER A 55 30.51 -10.97 -1.33
C SER A 55 30.12 -10.63 0.12
N ALA A 56 30.42 -9.42 0.60
CA ALA A 56 30.03 -8.96 1.93
C ALA A 56 28.52 -8.70 2.01
N ILE A 57 27.91 -8.14 0.95
CA ILE A 57 26.45 -7.92 0.89
C ILE A 57 25.71 -9.26 0.96
N VAL A 58 26.13 -10.24 0.16
CA VAL A 58 25.51 -11.57 0.13
C VAL A 58 25.70 -12.29 1.47
N ALA A 59 26.89 -12.20 2.07
CA ALA A 59 27.17 -12.83 3.36
C ALA A 59 26.39 -12.17 4.52
N GLY A 60 26.22 -10.85 4.50
CA GLY A 60 25.54 -10.11 5.55
C GLY A 60 24.01 -10.14 5.44
N TYR A 61 23.47 -9.94 4.23
CA TYR A 61 22.04 -9.75 4.03
C TYR A 61 21.38 -10.76 3.11
N GLY A 62 22.16 -11.47 2.29
CA GLY A 62 21.65 -12.44 1.31
C GLY A 62 20.54 -11.84 0.43
N LEU A 63 19.35 -12.40 0.52
CA LEU A 63 18.20 -12.02 -0.30
C LEU A 63 17.39 -10.83 0.27
N PHE A 64 17.81 -10.21 1.38
CA PHE A 64 17.08 -9.07 1.95
C PHE A 64 18.03 -7.95 2.43
N PRO A 65 18.78 -7.33 1.52
CA PRO A 65 19.65 -6.19 1.82
C PRO A 65 18.87 -4.98 2.35
N THR A 66 19.24 -4.50 3.53
CA THR A 66 18.60 -3.34 4.16
C THR A 66 19.61 -2.35 4.68
N ILE A 67 19.35 -1.06 4.43
CA ILE A 67 20.20 0.04 4.91
C ILE A 67 19.97 0.39 6.39
N PHE A 68 18.97 -0.22 7.04
CA PHE A 68 18.67 0.07 8.43
C PHE A 68 19.79 -0.43 9.34
N GLY A 69 20.37 0.47 10.12
CA GLY A 69 21.51 0.18 11.01
C GLY A 69 22.88 0.42 10.37
N GLU A 70 22.93 0.78 9.09
CA GLU A 70 24.17 1.08 8.38
C GLU A 70 24.34 2.59 8.15
N THR A 71 25.60 3.06 8.20
CA THR A 71 25.95 4.44 7.88
C THR A 71 26.37 4.53 6.42
N ILE A 72 25.38 4.67 5.54
CA ILE A 72 25.55 4.72 4.09
C ILE A 72 25.51 6.16 3.59
N GLY A 73 26.22 6.46 2.51
CA GLY A 73 26.19 7.79 1.89
C GLY A 73 24.79 8.26 1.45
N THR A 74 24.64 9.57 1.24
CA THR A 74 23.35 10.18 0.86
C THR A 74 22.83 9.67 -0.48
N VAL A 75 23.70 9.57 -1.50
CA VAL A 75 23.30 9.13 -2.85
C VAL A 75 22.82 7.68 -2.84
N PRO A 76 23.57 6.71 -2.28
CA PRO A 76 23.04 5.35 -2.16
C PRO A 76 21.76 5.23 -1.33
N THR A 77 21.61 6.03 -0.26
CA THR A 77 20.38 6.08 0.54
C THR A 77 19.17 6.49 -0.31
N ILE A 78 19.31 7.51 -1.16
CA ILE A 78 18.25 7.95 -2.08
C ILE A 78 17.86 6.81 -3.04
N ILE A 79 18.85 6.11 -3.60
CA ILE A 79 18.61 5.00 -4.54
C ILE A 79 17.84 3.86 -3.86
N TYR A 80 18.20 3.51 -2.63
CA TYR A 80 17.46 2.52 -1.85
C TYR A 80 15.99 2.91 -1.69
N TRP A 81 15.73 4.15 -1.27
CA TRP A 81 14.35 4.63 -1.07
C TRP A 81 13.55 4.71 -2.38
N ILE A 82 14.18 5.02 -3.51
CA ILE A 82 13.55 4.92 -4.83
C ILE A 82 13.09 3.48 -5.09
N GLY A 83 13.95 2.50 -4.81
CA GLY A 83 13.60 1.07 -4.92
C GLY A 83 12.41 0.68 -4.05
N VAL A 84 12.41 1.10 -2.79
CA VAL A 84 11.30 0.87 -1.84
C VAL A 84 10.01 1.52 -2.33
N LEU A 85 10.06 2.75 -2.82
CA LEU A 85 8.90 3.47 -3.36
C LEU A 85 8.34 2.76 -4.60
N LEU A 86 9.19 2.37 -5.55
CA LEU A 86 8.77 1.64 -6.75
C LEU A 86 8.13 0.28 -6.40
N ALA A 87 8.72 -0.45 -5.45
CA ALA A 87 8.14 -1.69 -4.94
C ALA A 87 6.76 -1.45 -4.31
N GLY A 88 6.62 -0.40 -3.49
CA GLY A 88 5.33 0.02 -2.92
C GLY A 88 4.28 0.34 -3.99
N LEU A 89 4.66 1.07 -5.04
CA LEU A 89 3.76 1.36 -6.16
C LEU A 89 3.31 0.09 -6.89
N LEU A 90 4.20 -0.87 -7.10
CA LEU A 90 3.85 -2.16 -7.72
C LEU A 90 2.89 -2.98 -6.85
N ILE A 91 3.03 -2.92 -5.52
CA ILE A 91 2.07 -3.52 -4.58
C ILE A 91 0.69 -2.85 -4.74
N LEU A 92 0.63 -1.52 -4.83
CA LEU A 92 -0.64 -0.80 -5.04
C LEU A 92 -1.33 -1.15 -6.37
N VAL A 93 -0.55 -1.31 -7.45
CA VAL A 93 -1.06 -1.80 -8.75
C VAL A 93 -1.59 -3.23 -8.60
N THR A 94 -0.87 -4.09 -7.89
CA THR A 94 -1.29 -5.48 -7.64
C THR A 94 -2.58 -5.53 -6.83
N ASN A 95 -2.72 -4.70 -5.80
CA ASN A 95 -3.95 -4.58 -5.01
C ASN A 95 -5.14 -4.13 -5.87
N THR A 96 -4.91 -3.22 -6.82
CA THR A 96 -5.94 -2.82 -7.79
C THR A 96 -6.35 -3.98 -8.69
N ALA A 97 -5.40 -4.77 -9.19
CA ALA A 97 -5.67 -5.95 -10.02
C ALA A 97 -6.47 -7.01 -9.25
N VAL A 98 -6.09 -7.29 -8.00
CA VAL A 98 -6.79 -8.25 -7.14
C VAL A 98 -8.18 -7.77 -6.76
N SER A 99 -8.34 -6.47 -6.48
CA SER A 99 -9.65 -5.87 -6.24
C SER A 99 -10.55 -5.96 -7.48
N ARG A 100 -9.99 -5.79 -8.67
CA ARG A 100 -10.74 -5.93 -9.93
C ARG A 100 -11.19 -7.38 -10.15
N LEU A 101 -10.33 -8.36 -9.87
CA LEU A 101 -10.69 -9.79 -9.88
C LEU A 101 -11.82 -10.08 -8.88
N ALA A 102 -11.75 -9.49 -7.69
CA ALA A 102 -12.79 -9.59 -6.67
C ALA A 102 -14.13 -9.08 -7.17
N TYR A 103 -14.12 -7.88 -7.72
CA TYR A 103 -15.30 -7.23 -8.25
C TYR A 103 -15.93 -7.99 -9.41
N MET A 104 -15.13 -8.45 -10.38
CA MET A 104 -15.65 -9.20 -11.53
C MET A 104 -16.29 -10.53 -11.13
N GLN A 105 -15.70 -11.24 -10.16
CA GLN A 105 -16.31 -12.45 -9.63
C GLN A 105 -17.64 -12.18 -8.92
N LEU A 106 -17.74 -11.08 -8.15
CA LEU A 106 -18.99 -10.66 -7.51
C LEU A 106 -20.08 -10.29 -8.53
N ARG A 107 -19.69 -9.83 -9.72
CA ARG A 107 -20.59 -9.59 -10.87
C ARG A 107 -20.93 -10.84 -11.68
N ASN A 108 -20.50 -12.02 -11.24
CA ASN A 108 -20.65 -13.30 -11.95
C ASN A 108 -19.85 -13.41 -13.26
N GLU A 109 -18.81 -12.59 -13.44
CA GLU A 109 -17.87 -12.69 -14.55
C GLU A 109 -16.69 -13.61 -14.17
N PHE A 110 -16.94 -14.92 -14.12
CA PHE A 110 -15.95 -15.91 -13.65
C PHE A 110 -14.76 -16.13 -14.61
N PHE A 111 -14.88 -15.74 -15.89
CA PHE A 111 -13.84 -15.92 -16.90
C PHE A 111 -12.84 -14.76 -16.98
N TYR A 112 -12.97 -13.74 -16.13
CA TYR A 112 -12.04 -12.62 -16.10
C TYR A 112 -10.67 -13.08 -15.62
N THR A 113 -9.64 -12.91 -16.46
CA THR A 113 -8.31 -13.51 -16.24
C THR A 113 -7.35 -12.60 -15.47
N TRP A 114 -6.32 -13.17 -14.84
CA TRP A 114 -5.29 -12.40 -14.11
C TRP A 114 -4.52 -11.43 -15.01
N ARG A 115 -4.30 -11.80 -16.28
CA ARG A 115 -3.66 -10.92 -17.28
C ARG A 115 -4.53 -9.71 -17.61
N GLN A 116 -5.85 -9.90 -17.73
CA GLN A 116 -6.78 -8.80 -17.92
C GLN A 116 -6.80 -7.87 -16.70
N ALA A 117 -6.74 -8.44 -15.49
CA ALA A 117 -6.68 -7.68 -14.25
C ALA A 117 -5.44 -6.78 -14.15
N PHE A 118 -4.25 -7.32 -14.43
CA PHE A 118 -3.04 -6.49 -14.49
C PHE A 118 -3.10 -5.46 -15.61
N ARG A 119 -3.59 -5.82 -16.79
CA ARG A 119 -3.77 -4.85 -17.89
C ARG A 119 -4.67 -3.69 -17.47
N PHE A 120 -5.74 -3.96 -16.73
CA PHE A 120 -6.59 -2.93 -16.15
C PHE A 120 -5.83 -2.07 -15.12
N ALA A 121 -5.15 -2.71 -14.17
CA ALA A 121 -4.43 -2.00 -13.12
C ALA A 121 -3.31 -1.10 -13.66
N PHE A 122 -2.54 -1.58 -14.64
CA PHE A 122 -1.51 -0.77 -15.31
C PHE A 122 -2.10 0.38 -16.14
N LYS A 123 -3.26 0.19 -16.78
CA LYS A 123 -3.97 1.32 -17.42
C LYS A 123 -4.40 2.39 -16.41
N LYS A 124 -4.68 1.99 -15.17
CA LYS A 124 -5.02 2.90 -14.07
C LYS A 124 -3.81 3.35 -13.25
N PHE A 125 -2.57 3.06 -13.66
CA PHE A 125 -1.37 3.40 -12.91
C PHE A 125 -1.31 4.89 -12.54
N LEU A 126 -1.53 5.77 -13.52
CA LEU A 126 -1.57 7.22 -13.28
C LEU A 126 -2.71 7.63 -12.34
N SER A 127 -3.85 6.94 -12.39
CA SER A 127 -4.97 7.21 -11.48
C SER A 127 -4.67 6.76 -10.05
N ILE A 128 -4.02 5.61 -9.87
CA ILE A 128 -3.60 5.09 -8.57
C ILE A 128 -2.61 6.07 -7.94
N VAL A 129 -1.54 6.40 -8.66
CA VAL A 129 -0.49 7.32 -8.19
C VAL A 129 -1.05 8.73 -7.99
N GLY A 130 -1.85 9.20 -8.95
CA GLY A 130 -2.50 10.50 -8.91
C GLY A 130 -3.43 10.67 -7.71
N GLY A 131 -4.13 9.61 -7.28
CA GLY A 131 -4.98 9.67 -6.08
C GLY A 131 -4.19 10.04 -4.82
N TYR A 132 -2.99 9.46 -4.64
CA TYR A 132 -2.11 9.80 -3.51
C TYR A 132 -1.51 11.19 -3.64
N PHE A 133 -1.07 11.58 -4.84
CA PHE A 133 -0.55 12.92 -5.07
C PHE A 133 -1.62 14.00 -4.89
N THR A 134 -2.89 13.73 -5.19
CA THR A 134 -3.99 14.65 -4.90
C THR A 134 -4.10 14.92 -3.40
N PHE A 135 -4.05 13.88 -2.55
CA PHE A 135 -4.04 14.09 -1.10
C PHE A 135 -2.82 14.88 -0.63
N LEU A 136 -1.63 14.56 -1.17
CA LEU A 136 -0.41 15.30 -0.85
C LEU A 136 -0.52 16.78 -1.25
N PHE A 137 -1.07 17.06 -2.43
CA PHE A 137 -1.30 18.42 -2.91
C PHE A 137 -2.31 19.18 -2.06
N MET A 138 -3.42 18.53 -1.67
CA MET A 138 -4.41 19.12 -0.76
C MET A 138 -3.77 19.48 0.58
N ILE A 139 -3.02 18.56 1.19
CA ILE A 139 -2.30 18.82 2.45
C ILE A 139 -1.29 19.96 2.28
N ALA A 140 -0.47 19.91 1.22
CA ALA A 140 0.53 20.93 0.94
C ALA A 140 -0.10 22.32 0.76
N PHE A 141 -1.25 22.42 0.09
CA PHE A 141 -1.99 23.67 -0.07
C PHE A 141 -2.33 24.32 1.27
N PHE A 142 -2.85 23.54 2.23
CA PHE A 142 -3.17 24.05 3.57
C PHE A 142 -1.91 24.41 4.38
N VAL A 143 -0.86 23.58 4.31
CA VAL A 143 0.40 23.85 5.02
C VAL A 143 1.07 25.11 4.50
N ILE A 144 1.18 25.27 3.17
CA ILE A 144 1.75 26.46 2.55
C ILE A 144 0.90 27.69 2.89
N GLY A 145 -0.43 27.59 2.82
CA GLY A 145 -1.33 28.67 3.22
C GLY A 145 -1.14 29.09 4.68
N ALA A 146 -1.03 28.12 5.59
CA ALA A 146 -0.77 28.38 7.00
C ALA A 146 0.60 29.06 7.23
N LEU A 147 1.65 28.62 6.52
CA LEU A 147 2.98 29.24 6.59
C LEU A 147 2.95 30.69 6.10
N VAL A 148 2.32 30.97 4.96
CA VAL A 148 2.18 32.32 4.41
C VAL A 148 1.46 33.24 5.41
N MET A 149 0.35 32.78 5.99
CA MET A 149 -0.37 33.55 7.00
C MET A 149 0.45 33.75 8.28
N GLY A 150 1.23 32.75 8.69
CA GLY A 150 2.19 32.86 9.79
C GLY A 150 3.26 33.94 9.54
N PHE A 151 3.77 34.05 8.31
CA PHE A 151 4.70 35.12 7.94
C PHE A 151 4.03 36.50 7.94
N ILE A 152 2.79 36.62 7.46
CA ILE A 152 2.03 37.89 7.51
C ILE A 152 1.77 38.32 8.95
N GLY A 153 1.51 37.37 9.86
CA GLY A 153 1.33 37.62 11.28
C GLY A 153 2.54 38.26 11.97
N ARG A 154 3.73 38.22 11.38
CA ARG A 154 4.96 38.85 11.91
C ARG A 154 4.99 40.37 11.70
N ILE A 155 4.10 40.94 10.88
CA ILE A 155 4.07 42.38 10.59
C ILE A 155 3.48 43.13 11.80
N PRO A 156 4.18 44.13 12.38
CA PRO A 156 3.68 44.90 13.52
C PRO A 156 2.34 45.60 13.22
N ALA A 157 1.45 45.65 14.22
CA ALA A 157 0.09 46.19 14.14
C ALA A 157 -0.87 45.45 13.19
N ILE A 158 -0.53 45.29 11.90
CA ILE A 158 -1.40 44.63 10.91
C ILE A 158 -1.54 43.13 11.19
N GLY A 159 -0.43 42.47 11.57
CA GLY A 159 -0.40 41.04 11.83
C GLY A 159 -1.26 40.63 13.03
N GLU A 160 -1.25 41.41 14.10
CA GLU A 160 -2.03 41.13 15.32
C GLU A 160 -3.54 41.22 15.06
N TRP A 161 -3.99 42.29 14.39
CA TRP A 161 -5.40 42.47 14.03
C TRP A 161 -5.88 41.40 13.03
N LEU A 162 -5.09 41.11 12.00
CA LEU A 162 -5.43 40.10 11.00
C LEU A 162 -5.48 38.69 11.61
N ASN A 163 -4.53 38.36 12.49
CA ASN A 163 -4.50 37.08 13.17
C ASN A 163 -5.69 36.90 14.11
N ALA A 164 -6.05 37.92 14.89
CA ALA A 164 -7.23 37.90 15.76
C ALA A 164 -8.52 37.71 14.96
N LEU A 165 -8.67 38.41 13.82
CA LEU A 165 -9.86 38.30 12.97
C LEU A 165 -9.95 36.92 12.27
N LEU A 166 -8.82 36.40 11.78
CA LEU A 166 -8.78 35.15 11.02
C LEU A 166 -8.63 33.89 11.88
N THR A 167 -8.59 34.02 13.21
CA THR A 167 -8.50 32.87 14.13
C THR A 167 -9.62 31.87 13.89
N ILE A 168 -10.86 32.33 13.68
CA ILE A 168 -12.01 31.46 13.41
C ILE A 168 -11.81 30.67 12.10
N PRO A 169 -11.53 31.33 10.94
CA PRO A 169 -11.13 30.63 9.71
C PRO A 169 -9.96 29.64 9.88
N TYR A 170 -8.95 29.97 10.69
CA TYR A 170 -7.80 29.07 10.91
C TYR A 170 -8.19 27.79 11.64
N ILE A 171 -9.10 27.87 12.62
CA ILE A 171 -9.61 26.67 13.30
C ILE A 171 -10.33 25.77 12.30
N PHE A 172 -11.18 26.33 11.44
CA PHE A 172 -11.87 25.55 10.39
C PHE A 172 -10.88 24.95 9.38
N ALA A 173 -9.87 25.70 8.95
CA ALA A 173 -8.83 25.20 8.07
C ALA A 173 -8.02 24.07 8.72
N GLY A 174 -7.71 24.18 10.01
CA GLY A 174 -7.02 23.15 10.79
C GLY A 174 -7.86 21.87 10.95
N LEU A 175 -9.15 22.00 11.26
CA LEU A 175 -10.08 20.86 11.31
C LEU A 175 -10.20 20.17 9.94
N LEU A 176 -10.29 20.95 8.87
CA LEU A 176 -10.34 20.43 7.51
C LEU A 176 -9.04 19.71 7.14
N LEU A 177 -7.87 20.27 7.48
CA LEU A 177 -6.58 19.62 7.27
C LEU A 177 -6.48 18.30 8.05
N ALA A 178 -6.91 18.27 9.32
CA ALA A 178 -6.94 17.05 10.13
C ALA A 178 -7.85 15.98 9.49
N PHE A 179 -9.01 16.39 8.97
CA PHE A 179 -9.91 15.48 8.25
C PHE A 179 -9.29 14.97 6.94
N ILE A 180 -8.66 15.83 6.13
CA ILE A 180 -7.96 15.42 4.90
C ILE A 180 -6.83 14.43 5.23
N ALA A 181 -6.06 14.68 6.29
CA ALA A 181 -5.00 13.79 6.74
C ALA A 181 -5.54 12.43 7.22
N LEU A 182 -6.68 12.41 7.92
CA LEU A 182 -7.34 11.16 8.29
C LEU A 182 -7.76 10.37 7.04
N VAL A 183 -8.42 11.04 6.09
CA VAL A 183 -8.91 10.41 4.85
C VAL A 183 -7.73 9.91 4.00
N SER A 184 -6.60 10.62 3.98
CA SER A 184 -5.42 10.20 3.21
C SER A 184 -4.79 8.90 3.75
N VAL A 185 -4.80 8.68 5.06
CA VAL A 185 -4.34 7.42 5.65
C VAL A 185 -5.25 6.26 5.25
N VAL A 186 -6.56 6.48 5.33
CA VAL A 186 -7.56 5.47 4.95
C VAL A 186 -7.52 5.18 3.44
N SER A 187 -7.23 6.20 2.62
CA SER A 187 -7.23 6.08 1.15
C SER A 187 -6.12 5.18 0.61
N ILE A 188 -5.03 4.96 1.36
CA ILE A 188 -4.00 3.94 1.06
C ILE A 188 -4.62 2.56 0.84
N ILE A 189 -5.66 2.24 1.61
CA ILE A 189 -6.37 0.97 1.51
C ILE A 189 -7.51 1.07 0.49
N LEU A 190 -8.24 2.20 0.46
CA LEU A 190 -9.45 2.34 -0.36
C LEU A 190 -9.20 2.62 -1.83
N ILE A 191 -8.18 3.41 -2.22
CA ILE A 191 -7.95 3.82 -3.61
C ILE A 191 -7.87 2.62 -4.57
N PRO A 192 -7.07 1.56 -4.29
CA PRO A 192 -7.02 0.39 -5.17
C PRO A 192 -8.38 -0.29 -5.35
N ALA A 193 -9.18 -0.36 -4.29
CA ALA A 193 -10.50 -0.96 -4.32
C ALA A 193 -11.51 -0.09 -5.09
N VAL A 194 -11.55 1.21 -4.79
CA VAL A 194 -12.46 2.18 -5.43
C VAL A 194 -12.21 2.26 -6.93
N LEU A 195 -10.95 2.43 -7.34
CA LEU A 195 -10.60 2.50 -8.77
C LEU A 195 -10.93 1.18 -9.48
N ALA A 196 -10.74 0.04 -8.81
CA ALA A 196 -11.10 -1.26 -9.36
C ALA A 196 -12.61 -1.48 -9.50
N THR A 197 -13.44 -0.92 -8.63
CA THR A 197 -14.89 -1.13 -8.67
C THR A 197 -15.63 -0.08 -9.50
N MET A 198 -15.24 1.19 -9.37
CA MET A 198 -15.95 2.33 -9.98
C MET A 198 -15.39 2.71 -11.35
N ASP A 199 -14.18 2.24 -11.70
CA ASP A 199 -13.49 2.58 -12.95
C ASP A 199 -13.30 4.10 -13.15
N GLU A 200 -13.21 4.85 -12.04
CA GLU A 200 -13.02 6.30 -12.04
C GLU A 200 -11.53 6.68 -12.21
N ASP A 201 -11.27 7.99 -12.29
CA ASP A 201 -9.95 8.58 -12.33
C ASP A 201 -9.42 8.89 -10.90
N ALA A 202 -8.26 9.56 -10.82
CA ALA A 202 -7.63 9.89 -9.54
C ALA A 202 -8.55 10.73 -8.62
N LEU A 203 -9.20 11.75 -9.18
CA LEU A 203 -10.07 12.65 -8.43
C LEU A 203 -11.31 11.91 -7.93
N GLY A 204 -11.92 11.09 -8.78
CA GLY A 204 -13.01 10.20 -8.39
C GLY A 204 -12.64 9.27 -7.24
N GLY A 205 -11.46 8.64 -7.31
CA GLY A 205 -10.92 7.82 -6.22
C GLY A 205 -10.81 8.57 -4.87
N VAL A 206 -10.39 9.84 -4.92
CA VAL A 206 -10.32 10.72 -3.74
C VAL A 206 -11.71 11.07 -3.22
N PHE A 207 -12.64 11.49 -4.09
CA PHE A 207 -14.01 11.85 -3.69
C PHE A 207 -14.76 10.69 -3.04
N HIS A 208 -14.65 9.48 -3.60
CA HIS A 208 -15.23 8.29 -2.99
C HIS A 208 -14.57 7.95 -1.64
N SER A 209 -13.26 8.15 -1.51
CA SER A 209 -12.58 7.97 -0.22
C SER A 209 -13.13 8.93 0.84
N PHE A 210 -13.34 10.21 0.49
CA PHE A 210 -14.02 11.17 1.37
C PHE A 210 -15.44 10.74 1.71
N SER A 211 -16.22 10.33 0.71
CA SER A 211 -17.62 9.91 0.88
C SER A 211 -17.74 8.71 1.81
N VAL A 212 -16.89 7.70 1.66
CA VAL A 212 -16.90 6.49 2.50
C VAL A 212 -16.53 6.83 3.95
N VAL A 213 -15.49 7.62 4.16
CA VAL A 213 -15.05 8.01 5.50
C VAL A 213 -16.10 8.88 6.21
N TYR A 214 -16.72 9.83 5.49
CA TYR A 214 -17.69 10.75 6.06
C TYR A 214 -19.04 10.08 6.34
N ASN A 215 -19.58 9.35 5.35
CA ASN A 215 -20.95 8.81 5.46
C ASN A 215 -21.04 7.57 6.35
N GLN A 216 -19.94 6.81 6.48
CA GLN A 216 -19.98 5.48 7.12
C GLN A 216 -18.73 5.16 7.97
N PRO A 217 -18.27 6.09 8.84
CA PRO A 217 -17.01 5.93 9.57
C PRO A 217 -16.99 4.69 10.45
N TRP A 218 -18.09 4.41 11.16
CA TRP A 218 -18.15 3.27 12.08
C TRP A 218 -18.19 1.93 11.33
N ARG A 219 -18.90 1.90 10.20
CA ARG A 219 -18.94 0.71 9.34
C ARG A 219 -17.57 0.40 8.76
N LEU A 220 -16.87 1.44 8.29
CA LEU A 220 -15.51 1.31 7.80
C LEU A 220 -14.57 0.81 8.90
N ALA A 221 -14.56 1.45 10.07
CA ALA A 221 -13.70 1.07 11.19
C ALA A 221 -13.92 -0.40 11.62
N VAL A 222 -15.17 -0.80 11.82
CA VAL A 222 -15.50 -2.17 12.24
C VAL A 222 -15.17 -3.18 11.14
N TYR A 223 -15.47 -2.90 9.88
CA TYR A 223 -15.23 -3.85 8.79
C TYR A 223 -13.75 -3.98 8.48
N SER A 224 -12.99 -2.88 8.52
CA SER A 224 -11.53 -2.90 8.41
C SER A 224 -10.87 -3.63 9.57
N ALA A 225 -11.35 -3.46 10.81
CA ALA A 225 -10.85 -4.21 11.96
C ALA A 225 -11.13 -5.72 11.82
N LEU A 226 -12.34 -6.10 11.43
CA LEU A 226 -12.70 -7.50 11.16
C LEU A 226 -11.84 -8.07 10.02
N ALA A 227 -11.66 -7.33 8.93
CA ALA A 227 -10.81 -7.75 7.82
C ALA A 227 -9.35 -7.94 8.27
N GLY A 228 -8.83 -7.04 9.10
CA GLY A 228 -7.48 -7.16 9.67
C GLY A 228 -7.30 -8.39 10.55
N ILE A 229 -8.29 -8.75 11.37
CA ILE A 229 -8.26 -10.01 12.14
C ILE A 229 -8.19 -11.22 11.20
N LEU A 230 -9.01 -11.23 10.16
CA LEU A 230 -9.02 -12.32 9.18
C LEU A 230 -7.70 -12.38 8.38
N GLU A 231 -7.09 -11.24 8.09
CA GLU A 231 -5.78 -11.15 7.46
C GLU A 231 -4.69 -11.75 8.36
N ILE A 232 -4.67 -11.43 9.65
CA ILE A 232 -3.71 -12.00 10.62
C ILE A 232 -3.85 -13.53 10.68
N VAL A 233 -5.09 -14.03 10.75
CA VAL A 233 -5.35 -15.49 10.75
C VAL A 233 -4.87 -16.12 9.44
N GLY A 234 -5.20 -15.50 8.30
CA GLY A 234 -4.76 -15.98 6.99
C GLY A 234 -3.24 -16.00 6.84
N PHE A 235 -2.56 -14.95 7.33
CA PHE A 235 -1.11 -14.86 7.35
C PHE A 235 -0.49 -15.93 8.25
N ALA A 236 -1.02 -16.14 9.46
CA ALA A 236 -0.54 -17.18 10.36
C ALA A 236 -0.68 -18.58 9.73
N MET A 237 -1.82 -18.86 9.08
CA MET A 237 -2.00 -20.10 8.34
C MET A 237 -0.96 -20.26 7.23
N TYR A 238 -0.77 -19.22 6.41
CA TYR A 238 0.21 -19.22 5.33
C TYR A 238 1.64 -19.46 5.84
N ALA A 239 2.03 -18.79 6.93
CA ALA A 239 3.34 -18.96 7.57
C ALA A 239 3.57 -20.40 8.05
N VAL A 240 2.55 -21.05 8.63
CA VAL A 240 2.62 -22.47 9.02
C VAL A 240 2.83 -23.35 7.80
N PHE A 241 2.07 -23.15 6.71
CA PHE A 241 2.24 -23.94 5.49
C PHE A 241 3.62 -23.78 4.85
N ILE A 242 4.15 -22.55 4.80
CA ILE A 242 5.51 -22.29 4.30
C ILE A 242 6.55 -22.97 5.20
N LYS A 243 6.42 -22.88 6.52
CA LYS A 243 7.34 -23.53 7.46
C LYS A 243 7.33 -25.05 7.31
N VAL A 244 6.15 -25.67 7.21
CA VAL A 244 6.00 -27.11 6.98
C VAL A 244 6.63 -27.51 5.64
N GLY A 245 6.32 -26.77 4.58
CA GLY A 245 6.91 -26.99 3.25
C GLY A 245 8.44 -26.93 3.28
N TYR A 246 8.99 -25.87 3.88
CA TYR A 246 10.43 -25.74 4.07
C TYR A 246 11.03 -26.90 4.87
N THR A 247 10.37 -27.33 5.94
CA THR A 247 10.86 -28.44 6.79
C THR A 247 10.90 -29.76 6.00
N VAL A 248 9.89 -30.03 5.17
CA VAL A 248 9.86 -31.21 4.30
C VAL A 248 11.00 -31.16 3.28
N PHE A 249 11.18 -30.03 2.60
CA PHE A 249 12.29 -29.87 1.65
C PHE A 249 13.66 -29.95 2.32
N ALA A 250 13.82 -29.34 3.49
CA ALA A 250 15.04 -29.42 4.28
C ALA A 250 15.36 -30.86 4.68
N ALA A 251 14.37 -31.65 5.09
CA ALA A 251 14.56 -33.07 5.40
C ALA A 251 15.02 -33.87 4.17
N LEU A 252 14.37 -33.66 3.01
CA LEU A 252 14.75 -34.31 1.76
C LEU A 252 16.16 -33.91 1.31
N PHE A 253 16.50 -32.63 1.40
CA PHE A 253 17.84 -32.13 1.07
C PHE A 253 18.90 -32.60 2.05
N THR A 254 18.57 -32.80 3.33
CA THR A 254 19.49 -33.39 4.31
C THR A 254 19.83 -34.83 3.95
N ILE A 255 18.86 -35.61 3.43
CA ILE A 255 19.12 -36.98 2.96
C ILE A 255 20.09 -36.99 1.77
N GLY A 256 19.96 -36.04 0.84
CA GLY A 256 20.81 -35.98 -0.37
C GLY A 256 22.16 -35.29 -0.17
N MET A 257 22.20 -34.17 0.57
CA MET A 257 23.36 -33.30 0.74
C MET A 257 24.09 -33.48 2.08
N GLY A 258 23.50 -34.20 3.05
CA GLY A 258 24.05 -34.39 4.39
C GLY A 258 24.22 -33.06 5.14
N GLU A 259 25.31 -32.93 5.92
CA GLU A 259 25.60 -31.74 6.72
C GLU A 259 25.87 -30.47 5.90
N LYS A 260 26.12 -30.58 4.58
CA LYS A 260 26.36 -29.43 3.71
C LYS A 260 25.12 -28.56 3.51
N PHE A 261 23.93 -29.03 3.86
CA PHE A 261 22.70 -28.24 3.73
C PHE A 261 22.58 -27.13 4.80
N PHE A 262 23.18 -27.32 5.98
CA PHE A 262 23.09 -26.38 7.10
C PHE A 262 24.31 -25.45 7.22
N ARG A 263 25.29 -25.58 6.32
CA ARG A 263 26.45 -24.68 6.20
C ARG A 263 26.20 -23.66 5.10
#